data_AF-A0A8T4NAY1-F1
#
_entry.id   AF-A0A8T4NAY1-F1
#
_cell.length_a   1.000
_cell.length_b   1.000
_cell.length_c   1.000
_cell.angle_alpha   90.00
_cell.angle_beta   90.00
_cell.angle_gamma   90.00
#
_symmetry.space_group_name_H-M   'P 1'
#
loop_
_entity.id
_entity.type
_entity.pdbx_description
1 polymer ?
#
loop_
_entity_poly.entity_id
_entity_poly.type
_entity_poly.pdbx_seq_one_letter_code
_entity_poly.pdbx_strand_id
1 'polypeptide(L)'
;MADVTQRPNFEKYQYGALAAHLASSKESGRYAPGALEVLAGSKGLNLGEDAEGFIRGTKASKEGIETATQIYAGKFEEKRGEYKLIELASGWYAPVLNSIDKEDKDKIVAKLGRYDETLVSIMKKYRKASRIVQDSEDNDFKDQYTPEQVSEAKETFKKYHEVMEIIDALDRYTLESLRPGAVESTRKTELKGLASKV
;
A
#
# COMPACT_ATOMS: atom_id res chain seq x y z
N MET A 1 18.79 -23.42 -13.74
CA MET A 1 19.17 -22.37 -12.78
C MET A 1 18.38 -21.13 -13.13
N ALA A 2 17.26 -20.89 -12.44
CA ALA A 2 16.51 -19.64 -12.54
C ALA A 2 16.64 -18.96 -11.18
N ASP A 3 17.77 -18.29 -11.00
CA ASP A 3 18.15 -17.64 -9.75
C ASP A 3 18.42 -16.17 -10.05
N VAL A 4 17.35 -15.38 -9.98
CA VAL A 4 17.27 -14.07 -9.33
C VAL A 4 15.77 -13.82 -9.15
N THR A 5 15.21 -14.05 -7.97
CA THR A 5 13.92 -13.45 -7.59
C THR A 5 14.10 -11.93 -7.59
N GLN A 6 13.92 -11.30 -8.75
CA GLN A 6 13.84 -9.84 -8.84
C GLN A 6 12.70 -9.40 -7.92
N ARG A 7 13.04 -8.64 -6.89
CA ARG A 7 12.05 -7.99 -6.04
C ARG A 7 11.07 -7.23 -6.92
N PRO A 8 9.76 -7.28 -6.64
CA PRO A 8 8.77 -6.54 -7.40
C PRO A 8 9.17 -5.08 -7.58
N ASN A 9 8.94 -4.55 -8.78
CA ASN A 9 9.45 -3.25 -9.20
C ASN A 9 8.90 -2.07 -8.37
N PHE A 10 7.86 -2.31 -7.58
CA PHE A 10 7.18 -1.37 -6.70
C PHE A 10 7.77 -1.29 -5.30
N GLU A 11 8.53 -2.30 -4.84
CA GLU A 11 9.07 -2.32 -3.47
C GLU A 11 9.99 -1.13 -3.19
N LYS A 12 10.65 -0.59 -4.22
CA LYS A 12 11.45 0.65 -4.09
C LYS A 12 10.63 1.87 -3.65
N TYR A 13 9.30 1.84 -3.78
CA TYR A 13 8.37 2.87 -3.32
C TYR A 13 7.63 2.51 -2.02
N GLN A 14 7.91 1.35 -1.41
CA GLN A 14 7.19 0.85 -0.23
C GLN A 14 7.14 1.85 0.93
N TYR A 15 8.21 2.61 1.12
CA TYR A 15 8.28 3.62 2.18
C TYR A 15 7.44 4.88 1.87
N GLY A 16 7.06 5.12 0.62
CA GLY A 16 6.05 6.11 0.25
C GLY A 16 4.64 5.67 0.66
N ALA A 17 4.30 4.40 0.42
CA ALA A 17 3.04 3.81 0.91
C ALA A 17 2.98 3.78 2.44
N LEU A 18 4.09 3.43 3.10
CA LEU A 18 4.19 3.52 4.56
C LEU A 18 4.01 4.96 5.06
N ALA A 19 4.60 5.96 4.40
CA ALA A 19 4.42 7.36 4.78
C ALA A 19 2.93 7.76 4.73
N ALA A 20 2.20 7.36 3.69
CA ALA A 20 0.76 7.61 3.57
C ALA A 20 -0.04 6.90 4.67
N HIS A 21 0.28 5.63 4.93
CA HIS A 21 -0.33 4.86 6.02
C HIS A 21 -0.14 5.54 7.38
N LEU A 22 1.10 5.91 7.72
CA LEU A 22 1.42 6.56 8.99
C LEU A 22 0.76 7.93 9.12
N ALA A 23 0.75 8.73 8.05
CA ALA A 23 0.17 10.08 8.01
C ALA A 23 -1.34 10.10 8.26
N SER A 24 -2.05 9.01 7.90
CA SER A 24 -3.49 8.87 8.14
C SER A 24 -3.87 8.70 9.62
N SER A 25 -2.90 8.43 10.50
CA SER A 25 -3.13 8.22 11.93
C SER A 25 -2.55 9.35 12.78
N LYS A 26 -3.34 9.80 13.76
CA LYS A 26 -2.94 10.84 14.71
C LYS A 26 -1.70 10.45 15.54
N GLU A 27 -1.58 9.17 15.89
CA GLU A 27 -0.49 8.69 16.74
C GLU A 27 0.81 8.51 15.95
N SER A 28 0.71 7.98 14.73
CA SER A 28 1.87 7.61 13.94
C SER A 28 2.29 8.66 12.90
N GLY A 29 1.49 9.69 12.67
CA GLY A 29 1.74 10.71 11.64
C GLY A 29 3.11 11.38 11.75
N ARG A 30 3.64 11.52 12.97
CA ARG A 30 4.99 12.04 13.23
C ARG A 30 6.12 11.22 12.59
N TYR A 31 5.86 9.98 12.21
CA TYR A 31 6.85 9.09 11.59
C TYR A 31 6.82 9.07 10.06
N ALA A 32 5.82 9.72 9.43
CA ALA A 32 5.76 9.83 7.97
C ALA A 32 7.02 10.47 7.36
N PRO A 33 7.62 11.53 7.93
CA PRO A 33 8.87 12.09 7.42
C PRO A 33 10.04 11.10 7.47
N GLY A 34 10.11 10.27 8.53
CA GLY A 34 11.11 9.23 8.67
C GLY A 34 10.96 8.14 7.60
N ALA A 35 9.72 7.75 7.27
CA ALA A 35 9.48 6.84 6.15
C ALA A 35 9.99 7.44 4.83
N LEU A 36 9.73 8.72 4.55
CA LEU A 36 10.27 9.38 3.35
C LEU A 36 11.81 9.49 3.37
N GLU A 37 12.46 9.54 4.53
CA GLU A 37 13.93 9.48 4.66
C GLU A 37 14.47 8.11 4.28
N VAL A 38 13.82 7.04 4.75
CA VAL A 38 14.20 5.69 4.34
C VAL A 38 13.94 5.47 2.84
N LEU A 39 12.85 6.03 2.29
CA LEU A 39 12.55 6.00 0.87
C LEU A 39 13.67 6.63 0.02
N ALA A 40 14.27 7.73 0.49
CA ALA A 40 15.33 8.42 -0.23
C ALA A 40 16.62 7.60 -0.29
N GLY A 41 16.91 6.85 0.79
CA GLY A 41 18.13 6.07 0.93
C GLY A 41 18.14 4.72 0.20
N SER A 42 19.13 3.90 0.54
CA SER A 42 19.42 2.61 -0.11
C SER A 42 18.33 1.55 0.02
N LYS A 43 17.39 1.71 0.95
CA LYS A 43 16.22 0.83 1.12
C LYS A 43 15.04 1.18 0.22
N GLY A 44 15.13 2.27 -0.55
CA GLY A 44 14.10 2.73 -1.47
C GLY A 44 14.69 3.10 -2.82
N LEU A 45 14.69 4.40 -3.11
CA LEU A 45 15.08 4.96 -4.41
C LEU A 45 16.59 5.09 -4.60
N ASN A 46 17.37 4.95 -3.52
CA ASN A 46 18.82 5.09 -3.53
C ASN A 46 19.26 6.37 -4.26
N LEU A 47 18.64 7.48 -3.88
CA LEU A 47 18.94 8.79 -4.46
C LEU A 47 20.32 9.20 -3.97
N GLY A 48 21.23 9.49 -4.92
CA GLY A 48 22.56 10.01 -4.60
C GLY A 48 22.51 11.36 -3.89
N GLU A 49 23.64 11.81 -3.36
CA GLU A 49 23.77 13.07 -2.60
C GLU A 49 23.18 14.28 -3.36
N ASP A 50 23.35 14.32 -4.69
CA ASP A 50 22.83 15.37 -5.57
C ASP A 50 21.29 15.50 -5.53
N ALA A 51 20.58 14.40 -5.27
CA ALA A 51 19.12 14.37 -5.16
C ALA A 51 18.64 14.40 -3.69
N GLU A 52 19.54 14.18 -2.72
CA GLU A 52 19.25 14.19 -1.29
C GLU A 52 18.80 15.59 -0.83
N GLY A 53 19.43 16.65 -1.35
CA GLY A 53 19.05 18.04 -1.07
C GLY A 53 17.63 18.39 -1.52
N PHE A 54 17.24 17.93 -2.72
CA PHE A 54 15.88 18.10 -3.23
C PHE A 54 14.86 17.39 -2.34
N ILE A 55 15.14 16.14 -1.96
CA ILE A 55 14.25 15.34 -1.11
C ILE A 55 14.14 15.92 0.31
N ARG A 56 15.25 16.40 0.89
CA ARG A 56 15.22 17.12 2.17
C ARG A 56 14.41 18.41 2.06
N GLY A 57 14.55 19.15 0.95
CA GLY A 57 13.73 20.32 0.64
C GLY A 57 12.23 19.97 0.60
N THR A 58 11.86 18.86 -0.04
CA THR A 58 10.45 18.39 -0.03
C THR A 58 9.95 17.99 1.35
N LYS A 59 10.83 17.77 2.34
CA LYS A 59 10.43 17.46 3.72
C LYS A 59 10.50 18.67 4.66
N ALA A 60 10.93 19.83 4.17
CA ALA A 60 11.13 21.02 4.99
C ALA A 60 9.81 21.68 5.39
N SER A 61 8.70 21.34 4.73
CA SER A 61 7.36 21.83 5.05
C SER A 61 6.34 20.69 5.10
N LYS A 62 5.21 20.96 5.76
CA LYS A 62 4.10 20.02 5.85
C LYS A 62 3.53 19.70 4.47
N GLU A 63 3.34 20.73 3.64
CA GLU A 63 2.84 20.63 2.27
C GLU A 63 3.77 19.79 1.39
N GLY A 64 5.08 19.95 1.58
CA GLY A 64 6.09 19.15 0.87
C GLY A 64 6.01 17.67 1.28
N ILE A 65 5.88 17.38 2.58
CA ILE A 65 5.73 16.00 3.10
C ILE A 65 4.48 15.36 2.52
N GLU A 66 3.35 16.07 2.53
CA GLU A 66 2.09 15.59 1.96
C GLU A 66 2.22 15.30 0.46
N THR A 67 2.81 16.22 -0.30
CA THR A 67 3.02 16.07 -1.75
C THR A 67 3.91 14.87 -2.06
N ALA A 68 5.06 14.75 -1.39
CA ALA A 68 5.97 13.63 -1.59
C ALA A 68 5.32 12.30 -1.22
N THR A 69 4.58 12.27 -0.11
CA THR A 69 3.82 11.10 0.34
C THR A 69 2.81 10.66 -0.72
N GLN A 70 2.01 11.58 -1.24
CA GLN A 70 1.01 11.28 -2.27
C GLN A 70 1.65 10.75 -3.56
N ILE A 71 2.72 11.39 -4.05
CA ILE A 71 3.41 10.98 -5.28
C ILE A 71 3.96 9.56 -5.15
N TYR A 72 4.67 9.27 -4.06
CA TYR A 72 5.35 7.98 -3.94
C TYR A 72 4.43 6.85 -3.50
N ALA A 73 3.40 7.14 -2.70
CA ALA A 73 2.31 6.18 -2.46
C ALA A 73 1.55 5.88 -3.76
N GLY A 74 1.27 6.89 -4.58
CA GLY A 74 0.63 6.70 -5.89
C GLY A 74 1.44 5.80 -6.81
N LYS A 75 2.76 6.02 -6.92
CA LYS A 75 3.67 5.17 -7.71
C LYS A 75 3.75 3.73 -7.18
N PHE A 76 3.67 3.55 -5.86
CA PHE A 76 3.61 2.23 -5.26
C PHE A 76 2.32 1.51 -5.67
N GLU A 77 1.16 2.15 -5.48
CA GLU A 77 -0.15 1.56 -5.80
C GLU A 77 -0.32 1.25 -7.29
N GLU A 78 0.11 2.17 -8.16
CA GLU A 78 0.07 1.99 -9.62
C GLU A 78 0.80 0.71 -10.04
N LYS A 79 2.05 0.56 -9.60
CA LYS A 79 2.89 -0.58 -9.97
C LYS A 79 2.49 -1.87 -9.28
N ARG A 80 2.11 -1.80 -8.00
CA ARG A 80 1.58 -2.96 -7.27
C ARG A 80 0.33 -3.51 -7.94
N GLY A 81 -0.52 -2.61 -8.45
CA GLY A 81 -1.75 -2.94 -9.17
C GLY A 81 -1.55 -3.81 -10.42
N GLU A 82 -0.36 -3.81 -11.01
CA GLU A 82 -0.03 -4.59 -12.21
C GLU A 82 0.11 -6.09 -11.95
N TYR A 83 0.29 -6.50 -10.68
CA TYR A 83 0.54 -7.87 -10.30
C TYR A 83 -0.76 -8.64 -10.03
N LYS A 84 -0.75 -9.94 -10.30
CA LYS A 84 -1.80 -10.87 -9.87
C LYS A 84 -1.70 -11.12 -8.37
N LEU A 85 -2.82 -11.50 -7.76
CA LEU A 85 -2.87 -11.72 -6.31
C LEU A 85 -1.92 -12.84 -5.85
N ILE A 86 -1.74 -13.89 -6.67
CA ILE A 86 -0.82 -14.99 -6.35
C ILE A 86 0.66 -14.58 -6.41
N GLU A 87 1.00 -13.63 -7.28
CA GLU A 87 2.35 -13.07 -7.38
C GLU A 87 2.65 -12.19 -6.18
N LEU A 88 1.66 -11.40 -5.73
CA LEU A 88 1.76 -10.63 -4.50
C LEU A 88 1.86 -11.54 -3.27
N ALA A 89 1.11 -12.64 -3.22
CA ALA A 89 1.16 -13.61 -2.12
C ALA A 89 2.54 -14.25 -1.96
N SER A 90 3.17 -14.64 -3.08
CA SER A 90 4.48 -15.30 -3.09
C SER A 90 5.67 -14.33 -2.97
N GLY A 91 5.48 -13.05 -3.30
CA GLY A 91 6.47 -11.99 -3.15
C GLY A 91 6.16 -11.09 -1.96
N TRP A 92 5.45 -10.00 -2.23
CA TRP A 92 5.21 -8.89 -1.30
C TRP A 92 4.64 -9.29 0.07
N TYR A 93 3.68 -10.21 0.09
CA TYR A 93 3.04 -10.67 1.33
C TYR A 93 3.74 -11.87 1.98
N ALA A 94 4.78 -12.42 1.34
CA ALA A 94 5.45 -13.61 1.85
C ALA A 94 5.97 -13.45 3.29
N PRO A 95 6.57 -12.31 3.72
CA PRO A 95 7.02 -12.15 5.10
C PRO A 95 5.91 -12.32 6.14
N VAL A 96 4.73 -11.74 5.88
CA VAL A 96 3.56 -11.84 6.78
C VAL A 96 2.93 -13.23 6.69
N LEU A 97 2.80 -13.78 5.48
CA LEU A 97 2.24 -15.12 5.29
C LEU A 97 3.14 -16.22 5.87
N ASN A 98 4.45 -16.01 5.94
CA ASN A 98 5.39 -16.95 6.56
C ASN A 98 5.40 -16.88 8.09
N SER A 99 4.75 -15.89 8.71
CA SER A 99 4.67 -15.79 10.17
C SER A 99 3.49 -16.53 10.79
N ILE A 100 2.61 -17.11 9.98
CA ILE A 100 1.46 -17.92 10.41
C ILE A 100 1.73 -19.41 10.09
N ASP A 101 0.89 -20.30 10.61
CA ASP A 101 1.02 -21.72 10.32
C ASP A 101 0.76 -22.03 8.83
N LYS A 102 1.28 -23.17 8.39
CA LYS A 102 1.22 -23.57 6.99
C LYS A 102 -0.21 -23.79 6.51
N GLU A 103 -1.09 -24.34 7.35
CA GLU A 103 -2.45 -24.66 6.93
C GLU A 103 -3.24 -23.39 6.62
N ASP A 104 -3.16 -22.39 7.49
CA ASP A 104 -3.84 -21.11 7.30
C ASP A 104 -3.21 -20.27 6.18
N LYS A 105 -1.88 -20.31 6.04
CA LYS A 105 -1.20 -19.76 4.87
C LYS A 105 -1.73 -20.37 3.57
N ASP A 106 -1.81 -21.69 3.49
CA ASP A 106 -2.24 -22.40 2.28
C ASP A 106 -3.70 -22.07 1.93
N LYS A 107 -4.59 -21.90 2.93
CA LYS A 107 -5.97 -21.42 2.73
C LYS A 107 -6.01 -20.02 2.11
N ILE A 108 -5.22 -19.08 2.64
CA ILE A 108 -5.16 -17.70 2.12
C ILE A 108 -4.61 -17.70 0.68
N VAL A 109 -3.49 -18.37 0.45
CA VAL A 109 -2.84 -18.46 -0.87
C VAL A 109 -3.78 -19.11 -1.88
N ALA A 110 -4.49 -20.18 -1.51
CA ALA A 110 -5.47 -20.83 -2.38
C ALA A 110 -6.61 -19.88 -2.75
N LYS A 111 -7.07 -19.03 -1.82
CA LYS A 111 -8.13 -18.05 -2.09
C LYS A 111 -7.66 -16.93 -3.02
N LEU A 112 -6.44 -16.41 -2.81
CA LEU A 112 -5.81 -15.43 -3.69
C LEU A 112 -5.56 -16.02 -5.10
N GLY A 113 -5.18 -17.29 -5.18
CA GLY A 113 -4.91 -18.01 -6.44
C GLY A 113 -6.14 -18.32 -7.29
N ARG A 114 -7.37 -18.05 -6.82
CA ARG A 114 -8.60 -18.25 -7.62
C ARG A 114 -8.77 -17.21 -8.73
N TYR A 115 -8.01 -16.13 -8.69
CA TYR A 115 -8.15 -15.00 -9.60
C TYR A 115 -6.92 -14.87 -10.48
N ASP A 116 -7.13 -14.96 -11.80
CA ASP A 116 -6.06 -14.76 -12.79
C ASP A 116 -5.90 -13.28 -13.20
N GLU A 117 -6.74 -12.41 -12.65
CA GLU A 117 -6.75 -10.98 -12.91
C GLU A 117 -5.68 -10.25 -12.07
N THR A 118 -5.23 -9.10 -12.59
CA THR A 118 -4.38 -8.18 -11.83
C THR A 118 -5.14 -7.49 -10.71
N LEU A 119 -4.43 -7.07 -9.66
CA LEU A 119 -5.01 -6.34 -8.54
C LEU A 119 -5.79 -5.10 -9.00
N VAL A 120 -5.24 -4.31 -9.94
CA VAL A 120 -5.93 -3.13 -10.46
C VAL A 120 -7.22 -3.45 -11.20
N SER A 121 -7.28 -4.59 -11.92
CA SER A 121 -8.51 -5.04 -12.59
C SER A 121 -9.57 -5.40 -11.56
N ILE A 122 -9.20 -6.18 -10.54
CA ILE A 122 -10.08 -6.59 -9.44
C ILE A 122 -10.60 -5.36 -8.71
N MET A 123 -9.71 -4.43 -8.32
CA MET A 123 -10.09 -3.20 -7.62
C MET A 123 -11.05 -2.34 -8.42
N LYS A 124 -10.84 -2.20 -9.74
CA LYS A 124 -11.77 -1.44 -10.61
C LYS A 124 -13.16 -2.07 -10.64
N LYS A 125 -13.24 -3.39 -10.81
CA LYS A 125 -14.52 -4.13 -10.82
C LYS A 125 -15.22 -4.04 -9.47
N TYR A 126 -14.47 -4.28 -8.39
CA TYR A 126 -14.98 -4.20 -7.01
C TYR A 126 -15.50 -2.81 -6.66
N ARG A 127 -14.74 -1.74 -6.96
CA ARG A 127 -15.17 -0.35 -6.69
C ARG A 127 -16.42 0.04 -7.48
N LYS A 128 -16.49 -0.34 -8.76
CA LYS A 128 -17.68 -0.11 -9.58
C LYS A 128 -18.90 -0.83 -9.00
N ALA A 129 -18.75 -2.11 -8.66
CA ALA A 129 -19.81 -2.91 -8.06
C ALA A 129 -20.25 -2.33 -6.71
N SER A 130 -19.31 -2.02 -5.82
CA SER A 130 -19.57 -1.41 -4.50
C SER A 130 -20.34 -0.10 -4.62
N ARG A 131 -19.99 0.75 -5.60
CA ARG A 131 -20.70 2.01 -5.83
C ARG A 131 -22.14 1.77 -6.28
N ILE A 132 -22.36 0.89 -7.25
CA ILE A 132 -23.72 0.58 -7.73
C ILE A 132 -24.57 0.02 -6.58
N VAL A 133 -24.01 -0.85 -5.75
CA VAL A 133 -24.70 -1.40 -4.57
C VAL A 133 -25.08 -0.28 -3.60
N GLN A 134 -24.14 0.60 -3.23
CA GLN A 134 -24.38 1.72 -2.32
C GLN A 134 -25.42 2.70 -2.86
N ASP A 135 -25.25 3.14 -4.11
CA ASP A 135 -26.16 4.08 -4.76
C ASP A 135 -27.57 3.48 -4.90
N SER A 136 -27.70 2.16 -5.10
CA SER A 136 -28.99 1.47 -5.18
C SER A 136 -29.76 1.41 -3.85
N GLU A 137 -29.05 1.57 -2.73
CA GLU A 137 -29.61 1.59 -1.38
C GLU A 137 -29.87 3.03 -0.89
N ASP A 138 -29.30 4.02 -1.57
CA ASP A 138 -29.49 5.44 -1.31
C ASP A 138 -30.77 5.97 -2.01
N ASN A 139 -31.62 6.65 -1.27
CA ASN A 139 -32.87 7.20 -1.80
C ASN A 139 -32.65 8.22 -2.92
N ASP A 140 -31.52 8.94 -2.90
CA ASP A 140 -31.21 9.98 -3.89
C ASP A 140 -30.72 9.40 -5.22
N PHE A 141 -30.28 8.13 -5.24
CA PHE A 141 -29.60 7.52 -6.37
C PHE A 141 -30.17 6.17 -6.84
N LYS A 142 -31.13 5.59 -6.11
CA LYS A 142 -31.70 4.27 -6.39
C LYS A 142 -32.28 4.07 -7.80
N ASP A 143 -32.80 5.14 -8.41
CA ASP A 143 -33.42 5.07 -9.74
C ASP A 143 -32.40 5.21 -10.89
N GLN A 144 -31.10 5.36 -10.59
CA GLN A 144 -30.04 5.47 -11.59
C GLN A 144 -29.63 4.13 -12.22
N TYR A 145 -30.02 3.01 -11.61
CA TYR A 145 -29.61 1.67 -12.03
C TYR A 145 -30.81 0.75 -12.18
N THR A 146 -30.77 -0.07 -13.23
CA THR A 146 -31.76 -1.12 -13.46
C THR A 146 -31.62 -2.25 -12.43
N PRO A 147 -32.70 -3.01 -12.14
CA PRO A 147 -32.63 -4.18 -11.26
C PRO A 147 -31.55 -5.19 -11.68
N GLU A 148 -31.37 -5.39 -12.98
CA GLU A 148 -30.35 -6.28 -13.56
C GLU A 148 -28.93 -5.78 -13.22
N GLN A 149 -28.67 -4.48 -13.40
CA GLN A 149 -27.37 -3.87 -13.05
C GLN A 149 -27.07 -3.98 -11.55
N VAL A 150 -28.08 -3.80 -10.69
CA VAL A 150 -27.92 -3.96 -9.24
C VAL A 150 -27.62 -5.42 -8.88
N SER A 151 -28.30 -6.38 -9.51
CA SER A 151 -28.06 -7.80 -9.29
C SER A 151 -26.64 -8.21 -9.68
N GLU A 152 -26.19 -7.84 -10.88
CA GLU A 152 -24.82 -8.12 -11.35
C GLU A 152 -23.75 -7.47 -10.46
N ALA A 153 -24.02 -6.25 -9.97
CA ALA A 153 -23.14 -5.55 -9.04
C ALA A 153 -23.06 -6.28 -7.70
N LYS A 154 -24.18 -6.76 -7.13
CA LYS A 154 -24.18 -7.53 -5.88
C LYS A 154 -23.38 -8.82 -6.00
N GLU A 155 -23.50 -9.54 -7.12
CA GLU A 155 -22.71 -10.75 -7.38
C GLU A 155 -21.21 -10.43 -7.50
N THR A 156 -20.87 -9.38 -8.27
CA THR A 156 -19.49 -8.94 -8.45
C THR A 156 -18.87 -8.47 -7.13
N PHE A 157 -19.62 -7.71 -6.33
CA PHE A 157 -19.22 -7.27 -5.01
C PHE A 157 -18.92 -8.48 -4.13
N LYS A 158 -19.87 -9.41 -4.00
CA LYS A 158 -19.69 -10.63 -3.19
C LYS A 158 -18.49 -11.46 -3.65
N LYS A 159 -18.29 -11.58 -4.96
CA LYS A 159 -17.16 -12.32 -5.56
C LYS A 159 -15.81 -11.77 -5.12
N TYR A 160 -15.65 -10.45 -5.02
CA TYR A 160 -14.36 -9.83 -4.74
C TYR A 160 -14.21 -9.32 -3.29
N HIS A 161 -15.30 -9.14 -2.55
CA HIS A 161 -15.28 -8.55 -1.21
C HIS A 161 -14.33 -9.31 -0.26
N GLU A 162 -14.51 -10.63 -0.15
CA GLU A 162 -13.71 -11.44 0.77
C GLU A 162 -12.21 -11.43 0.42
N VAL A 163 -11.86 -11.32 -0.86
CA VAL A 163 -10.45 -11.26 -1.25
C VAL A 163 -9.86 -9.87 -1.03
N MET A 164 -10.66 -8.82 -1.18
CA MET A 164 -10.24 -7.46 -0.86
C MET A 164 -9.99 -7.28 0.65
N GLU A 165 -10.81 -7.89 1.51
CA GLU A 165 -10.57 -7.87 2.96
C GLU A 165 -9.22 -8.53 3.33
N ILE A 166 -8.89 -9.65 2.68
CA ILE A 166 -7.61 -10.33 2.85
C ILE A 166 -6.46 -9.42 2.40
N ILE A 167 -6.58 -8.79 1.23
CA ILE A 167 -5.56 -7.87 0.70
C ILE A 167 -5.36 -6.69 1.64
N ASP A 168 -6.43 -6.08 2.14
CA ASP A 168 -6.38 -4.93 3.06
C ASP A 168 -5.67 -5.31 4.38
N ALA A 169 -5.92 -6.52 4.90
CA ALA A 169 -5.23 -7.02 6.09
C ALA A 169 -3.73 -7.27 5.82
N LEU A 170 -3.42 -7.96 4.71
CA LEU A 170 -2.03 -8.24 4.32
C LEU A 170 -1.24 -6.95 4.06
N ASP A 171 -1.84 -5.95 3.41
CA ASP A 171 -1.24 -4.63 3.20
C ASP A 171 -0.91 -3.96 4.52
N ARG A 172 -1.87 -3.92 5.45
CA ARG A 172 -1.67 -3.33 6.77
C ARG A 172 -0.50 -3.97 7.50
N TYR A 173 -0.46 -5.30 7.57
CA TYR A 173 0.61 -6.01 8.29
C TYR A 173 1.96 -5.89 7.60
N THR A 174 1.98 -5.91 6.26
CA THR A 174 3.22 -5.77 5.50
C THR A 174 3.79 -4.36 5.67
N LEU A 175 2.97 -3.31 5.60
CA LEU A 175 3.40 -1.94 5.87
C LEU A 175 3.86 -1.77 7.33
N GLU A 176 3.13 -2.33 8.30
CA GLU A 176 3.51 -2.24 9.71
C GLU A 176 4.88 -2.89 9.98
N SER A 177 5.24 -3.94 9.25
CA SER A 177 6.58 -4.55 9.32
C SER A 177 7.72 -3.59 8.95
N LEU A 178 7.43 -2.56 8.14
CA LEU A 178 8.38 -1.53 7.73
C LEU A 178 8.50 -0.36 8.71
N ARG A 179 7.52 -0.21 9.61
CA ARG A 179 7.41 0.89 10.58
C ARG A 179 8.68 1.10 11.44
N PRO A 180 9.38 0.07 11.93
CA PRO A 180 10.59 0.26 12.74
C PRO A 180 11.64 1.13 12.04
N GLY A 181 11.82 0.95 10.72
CA GLY A 181 12.78 1.75 9.96
C GLY A 181 12.40 3.24 9.89
N ALA A 182 11.11 3.54 9.74
CA ALA A 182 10.62 4.92 9.74
C ALA A 182 10.80 5.58 11.11
N VAL A 183 10.47 4.86 12.19
CA VAL A 183 10.61 5.34 13.57
C VAL A 183 12.07 5.64 13.90
N GLU A 184 12.98 4.73 13.57
CA GLU A 184 14.42 4.92 13.79
C GLU A 184 14.94 6.14 13.02
N SER A 185 14.55 6.27 11.76
CA SER A 185 14.98 7.40 10.94
C SER A 185 14.47 8.74 11.47
N THR A 186 13.21 8.83 11.91
CA THR A 186 12.68 10.05 12.55
C THR A 186 13.49 10.41 13.80
N ARG A 187 13.70 9.44 14.70
CA ARG A 187 14.47 9.65 15.95
C ARG A 187 15.88 10.15 15.66
N LYS A 188 16.56 9.56 14.68
CA LYS A 188 17.92 9.98 14.28
C LYS A 188 17.94 11.42 13.79
N THR A 189 16.97 11.83 12.99
CA THR A 189 16.85 13.22 12.50
C THR A 189 16.58 14.20 13.64
N GLU A 190 15.66 13.86 14.55
CA GLU A 190 15.35 14.67 15.73
C GLU A 190 16.59 14.87 16.62
N LEU A 191 17.31 13.78 16.94
CA LEU A 191 18.53 13.84 17.76
C LEU A 191 19.64 14.68 17.10
N LYS A 192 19.83 14.55 15.78
CA LYS A 192 20.77 15.40 15.03
C LYS A 192 20.39 16.88 15.10
N GLY A 193 19.11 17.20 14.96
CA GLY A 193 18.60 18.57 15.04
C GLY A 193 18.69 19.17 16.45
N LEU A 194 18.69 18.35 17.49
CA LEU A 194 19.01 18.80 18.85
C LEU A 194 20.51 19.03 19.02
N ALA A 195 21.35 18.11 18.55
CA ALA A 195 22.80 18.22 18.65
C ALA A 195 23.35 19.47 17.92
N SER A 196 22.76 19.88 16.80
CA SER A 196 23.18 21.09 16.07
C SER A 196 22.82 22.42 16.75
N LYS A 197 22.07 22.37 17.86
CA LYS A 197 21.67 23.54 18.65
C LYS A 197 22.47 23.70 19.94
N VAL A 198 23.33 22.73 20.25
CA VAL A 198 24.27 22.73 21.37
C VAL A 198 25.63 23.17 20.85
#